data_AF-T1BLE7-F1
#
_entry.id   AF-T1BLE7-F1
#
_cell.length_a   1.000
_cell.length_b   1.000
_cell.length_c   1.000
_cell.angle_alpha   90.00
_cell.angle_beta   90.00
_cell.angle_gamma   90.00
#
_symmetry.space_group_name_H-M   'P 1'
#
loop_
_entity.id
_entity.type
_entity.pdbx_description
1 polymer ?
#
loop_
_entity_poly.entity_id
_entity_poly.type
_entity_poly.pdbx_seq_one_letter_code
_entity_poly.pdbx_strand_id
1 'polypeptide(L)'
;MKQVYARADSGFYCREAIKAYEKKHWQYIVVARKTARLIDKLQAAEWKPSPKTDADEQCEFLYQPEGWSRAHRFLALRYERAEEDEKPEQYQLFDTPGYIYRVFATDMDDPVEMLVWFYNQRAGAENLIKEANND
;
A
#
# COMPACT_ATOMS: atom_id res chain seq x y z
N MET A 1 -11.19 27.12 0.77
CA MET A 1 -10.25 26.40 -0.12
C MET A 1 -10.80 25.00 -0.36
N LYS A 2 -10.63 24.43 -1.55
CA LYS A 2 -11.04 23.04 -1.82
C LYS A 2 -9.90 22.11 -1.41
N GLN A 3 -10.16 21.22 -0.45
CA GLN A 3 -9.26 20.12 -0.12
C GLN A 3 -9.33 19.07 -1.22
N VAL A 4 -8.17 18.63 -1.74
CA VAL A 4 -8.08 17.61 -2.79
C VAL A 4 -7.34 16.41 -2.24
N TYR A 5 -7.91 15.22 -2.48
CA TYR A 5 -7.36 13.93 -2.04
C TYR A 5 -6.94 13.10 -3.26
N ALA A 6 -5.65 12.78 -3.35
CA ALA A 6 -5.09 11.96 -4.41
C ALA A 6 -5.07 10.48 -4.00
N ARG A 7 -5.51 9.61 -4.92
CA ARG A 7 -5.42 8.14 -4.79
C ARG A 7 -4.68 7.57 -6.01
N ALA A 8 -3.54 6.93 -5.80
CA ALA A 8 -2.73 6.44 -6.91
C ALA A 8 -2.13 5.05 -6.67
N ASP A 9 -1.91 4.33 -7.75
CA ASP A 9 -1.23 3.03 -7.75
C ASP A 9 0.30 3.19 -7.70
N SER A 10 1.00 2.05 -7.69
CA SER A 10 2.47 2.00 -7.58
C SER A 10 3.22 2.62 -8.76
N GLY A 11 2.55 2.88 -9.90
CA GLY A 11 3.08 3.67 -11.01
C GLY A 11 3.43 5.10 -10.58
N PHE A 12 2.71 5.66 -9.62
CA PHE A 12 2.90 7.01 -9.08
C PHE A 12 3.71 7.03 -7.79
N TYR A 13 4.27 5.89 -7.37
CA TYR A 13 5.22 5.82 -6.27
C TYR A 13 6.61 6.27 -6.73
N CYS A 14 6.72 7.56 -7.02
CA CYS A 14 7.96 8.23 -7.34
C CYS A 14 8.01 9.60 -6.64
N ARG A 15 9.24 10.08 -6.44
CA ARG A 15 9.49 11.34 -5.73
C ARG A 15 8.80 12.51 -6.42
N GLU A 16 8.76 12.52 -7.74
CA GLU A 16 8.20 13.59 -8.57
C GLU A 16 6.70 13.75 -8.32
N ALA A 17 5.95 12.64 -8.28
CA ALA A 17 4.52 12.65 -8.02
C ALA A 17 4.22 13.13 -6.59
N ILE A 18 4.93 12.61 -5.60
CA ILE A 18 4.74 12.98 -4.19
C ILE A 18 5.04 14.46 -3.95
N LYS A 19 6.16 14.96 -4.50
CA LYS A 19 6.48 16.40 -4.46
C LYS A 19 5.40 17.25 -5.13
N ALA A 20 4.77 16.75 -6.19
CA ALA A 20 3.68 17.47 -6.85
C ALA A 20 2.42 17.56 -5.95
N TYR A 21 2.09 16.51 -5.20
CA TYR A 21 1.00 16.54 -4.22
C TYR A 21 1.29 17.50 -3.07
N GLU A 22 2.49 17.43 -2.50
CA GLU A 22 2.93 18.32 -1.41
C GLU A 22 2.88 19.80 -1.83
N LYS A 23 3.42 20.15 -3.01
CA LYS A 23 3.40 21.52 -3.54
C LYS A 23 1.99 22.07 -3.75
N LYS A 24 1.02 21.21 -4.04
CA LYS A 24 -0.37 21.60 -4.23
C LYS A 24 -1.19 21.57 -2.94
N HIS A 25 -0.57 21.22 -1.81
CA HIS A 25 -1.25 20.97 -0.54
C HIS A 25 -2.37 19.93 -0.68
N TRP A 26 -2.15 18.91 -1.51
CA TRP A 26 -3.07 17.79 -1.69
C TRP A 26 -2.65 16.66 -0.76
N GLN A 27 -3.62 16.13 -0.02
CA GLN A 27 -3.41 14.90 0.73
C GLN A 27 -3.42 13.71 -0.23
N TYR A 28 -2.63 12.68 0.04
CA TYR A 28 -2.44 11.56 -0.86
C TYR A 28 -2.40 10.22 -0.14
N ILE A 29 -2.83 9.19 -0.87
CA ILE A 29 -2.57 7.79 -0.54
C ILE A 29 -2.13 7.08 -1.82
N VAL A 30 -0.93 6.50 -1.79
CA VAL A 30 -0.28 5.89 -2.95
C VAL A 30 0.22 4.50 -2.61
N VAL A 31 -0.05 3.51 -3.46
CA VAL A 31 0.50 2.16 -3.27
C VAL A 31 2.02 2.20 -3.40
N ALA A 32 2.74 1.71 -2.39
CA ALA A 32 4.19 1.68 -2.41
C ALA A 32 4.73 0.54 -3.27
N ARG A 33 5.83 0.81 -4.00
CA ARG A 33 6.63 -0.26 -4.62
C ARG A 33 7.41 -1.00 -3.55
N LYS A 34 7.33 -2.33 -3.57
CA LYS A 34 8.03 -3.22 -2.65
C LYS A 34 9.48 -3.37 -3.09
N THR A 35 10.37 -2.58 -2.50
CA THR A 35 11.82 -2.76 -2.63
C THR A 35 12.34 -3.73 -1.57
N ALA A 36 13.48 -4.37 -1.79
CA ALA A 36 14.08 -5.30 -0.80
C ALA A 36 14.17 -4.66 0.60
N ARG A 37 14.72 -3.44 0.71
CA ARG A 37 14.78 -2.69 1.97
C ARG A 37 13.42 -2.43 2.62
N LEU A 38 12.36 -2.23 1.83
CA LEU A 38 11.02 -2.09 2.38
C LEU A 38 10.49 -3.45 2.87
N ILE A 39 10.75 -4.54 2.15
CA ILE A 39 10.39 -5.90 2.58
C ILE A 39 11.08 -6.25 3.89
N ASP A 40 12.39 -6.00 4.02
CA ASP A 40 13.14 -6.27 5.26
C ASP A 40 12.51 -5.53 6.45
N LYS A 41 12.07 -4.28 6.23
CA LYS A 41 11.36 -3.50 7.23
C LYS A 41 10.00 -4.08 7.61
N LEU A 42 9.26 -4.62 6.64
CA LEU A 42 7.96 -5.26 6.87
C LEU A 42 8.10 -6.55 7.66
N GLN A 43 9.13 -7.34 7.36
CA GLN A 43 9.43 -8.59 8.07
C GLN A 43 9.82 -8.33 9.53
N ALA A 44 10.55 -7.24 9.81
CA ALA A 44 10.94 -6.85 11.15
C ALA A 44 9.89 -6.02 11.92
N ALA A 45 8.76 -5.69 11.28
CA ALA A 45 7.72 -4.86 11.91
C ALA A 45 6.89 -5.66 12.92
N GLU A 46 6.37 -4.96 13.92
CA GLU A 46 5.36 -5.51 14.83
C GLU A 46 3.98 -5.41 14.17
N TRP A 47 3.33 -6.56 13.99
CA TRP A 47 2.03 -6.68 13.34
C TRP A 47 0.91 -6.83 14.36
N LYS A 48 -0.26 -6.29 14.02
CA LYS A 48 -1.48 -6.39 14.84
C LYS A 48 -2.63 -6.92 14.00
N PRO A 49 -3.58 -7.68 14.58
CA PRO A 49 -4.77 -8.12 13.88
C PRO A 49 -5.54 -6.95 13.25
N SER A 50 -6.09 -7.16 12.07
CA SER A 50 -6.76 -6.15 11.26
C SER A 50 -8.25 -6.47 11.01
N PRO A 51 -9.10 -6.59 12.05
CA PRO A 51 -10.49 -7.03 11.89
C PRO A 51 -11.40 -6.04 11.15
N LYS A 52 -10.91 -4.82 10.87
CA LYS A 52 -11.66 -3.74 10.20
C LYS A 52 -11.23 -3.49 8.76
N THR A 53 -10.31 -4.29 8.23
CA THR A 53 -9.91 -4.21 6.82
C THR A 53 -10.03 -5.58 6.16
N ASP A 54 -9.71 -5.66 4.88
CA ASP A 54 -9.65 -6.91 4.13
C ASP A 54 -8.41 -7.76 4.45
N ALA A 55 -7.47 -7.26 5.26
CA ALA A 55 -6.22 -7.93 5.60
C ALA A 55 -6.28 -8.66 6.94
N ASP A 56 -5.46 -9.71 7.09
CA ASP A 56 -5.34 -10.46 8.35
C ASP A 56 -4.69 -9.59 9.43
N GLU A 57 -3.62 -8.88 9.06
CA GLU A 57 -2.86 -8.04 9.98
C GLU A 57 -2.43 -6.72 9.33
N GLN A 58 -2.22 -5.72 10.18
CA GLN A 58 -1.81 -4.38 9.80
C GLN A 58 -0.70 -3.83 10.71
N CYS A 59 0.10 -2.92 10.17
CA CYS A 59 1.00 -2.08 10.94
C CYS A 59 1.17 -0.71 10.28
N GLU A 60 1.70 0.25 11.04
CA GLU A 60 2.05 1.56 10.52
C GLU A 60 3.45 1.97 10.99
N PHE A 61 4.17 2.68 10.13
CA PHE A 61 5.51 3.15 10.45
C PHE A 61 5.91 4.35 9.59
N LEU A 62 6.89 5.12 10.06
CA LEU A 62 7.55 6.12 9.24
C LEU A 62 8.66 5.47 8.41
N TYR A 63 8.71 5.74 7.11
CA TYR A 63 9.76 5.25 6.22
C TYR A 63 10.14 6.31 5.19
N GLN A 64 11.45 6.42 4.94
CA GLN A 64 12.00 7.28 3.90
C GLN A 64 12.53 6.41 2.76
N PRO A 65 11.82 6.36 1.63
CA PRO A 65 12.34 5.72 0.44
C PRO A 65 13.62 6.40 -0.04
N GLU A 66 14.46 5.65 -0.74
CA GLU A 66 15.70 6.19 -1.28
C GLU A 66 15.43 7.36 -2.24
N GLY A 67 16.22 8.42 -2.11
CA GLY A 67 16.10 9.63 -2.94
C GLY A 67 14.92 10.54 -2.58
N TRP A 68 14.07 10.19 -1.61
CA TRP A 68 13.01 11.07 -1.11
C TRP A 68 13.56 12.04 -0.07
N SER A 69 12.94 13.20 0.07
CA SER A 69 13.43 14.29 0.93
C SER A 69 13.16 14.08 2.43
N ARG A 70 12.19 13.24 2.79
CA ARG A 70 11.80 12.99 4.18
C ARG A 70 11.17 11.61 4.36
N ALA A 71 10.99 11.20 5.61
CA ALA A 71 10.16 10.05 5.95
C ALA A 71 8.67 10.39 5.79
N HIS A 72 7.90 9.42 5.32
CA HIS A 72 6.45 9.50 5.17
C HIS A 72 5.78 8.39 5.98
N ARG A 73 4.49 8.54 6.25
CA ARG A 73 3.68 7.52 6.91
C ARG A 73 3.42 6.39 5.92
N PHE A 74 3.69 5.17 6.36
CA PHE A 74 3.42 3.96 5.62
C PHE A 74 2.40 3.13 6.39
N LEU A 75 1.34 2.73 5.70
CA LEU A 75 0.35 1.77 6.20
C LEU A 75 0.63 0.45 5.49
N ALA A 76 0.89 -0.60 6.26
CA ALA A 76 1.16 -1.91 5.71
C ALA A 76 0.09 -2.89 6.16
N LEU A 77 -0.33 -3.72 5.21
CA LEU A 77 -1.27 -4.80 5.37
C LEU A 77 -0.61 -6.08 4.89
N ARG A 78 -0.86 -7.18 5.58
CA ARG A 78 -0.43 -8.51 5.17
C ARG A 78 -1.59 -9.49 5.16
N TYR A 79 -1.50 -10.45 4.25
CA TYR A 79 -2.48 -11.50 4.01
C TYR A 79 -1.74 -12.82 4.01
N GLU A 80 -2.24 -13.83 4.71
CA GLU A 80 -1.72 -15.20 4.61
C GLU A 80 -1.81 -15.67 3.15
N ARG A 81 -0.73 -16.24 2.64
CA ARG A 81 -0.70 -16.83 1.31
C ARG A 81 -1.39 -18.19 1.39
N ALA A 82 -2.32 -18.44 0.49
CA ALA A 82 -2.93 -19.77 0.35
C ALA A 82 -1.90 -20.78 -0.15
N GLU A 83 -1.95 -22.01 0.38
CA GLU A 83 -1.04 -23.12 0.03
C GLU A 83 -1.08 -23.47 -1.48
N GLU A 84 -2.17 -23.13 -2.18
CA GLU A 84 -2.36 -23.44 -3.61
C GLU A 84 -1.54 -22.54 -4.56
N ASP A 85 -0.95 -21.43 -4.07
CA ASP A 85 -0.05 -20.56 -4.84
C ASP A 85 1.41 -21.06 -4.87
N GLU A 86 1.70 -22.19 -4.22
CA GLU A 86 3.03 -22.83 -4.19
C GLU A 86 3.31 -23.65 -5.45
N LYS A 87 3.44 -22.99 -6.61
CA LYS A 87 4.13 -23.64 -7.75
C LYS A 87 5.63 -23.70 -7.46
N PRO A 88 6.29 -24.86 -7.63
CA PRO A 88 7.70 -25.02 -7.29
C PRO A 88 8.57 -24.49 -8.44
N GLU A 89 8.66 -23.17 -8.56
CA GLU A 89 9.69 -22.57 -9.41
C GLU A 89 10.98 -22.46 -8.60
N GLN A 90 11.74 -23.55 -8.68
CA GLN A 90 13.19 -23.60 -8.72
C GLN A 90 13.82 -22.19 -8.82
N TYR A 91 14.61 -21.82 -7.81
CA TYR A 91 15.27 -20.53 -7.55
C TYR A 91 14.43 -19.44 -6.87
N GLN A 92 14.49 -19.37 -5.53
CA GLN A 92 14.84 -18.11 -4.84
C GLN A 92 15.17 -18.34 -3.36
N LEU A 93 16.43 -18.08 -3.03
CA LEU A 93 17.06 -18.17 -1.71
C LEU A 93 16.61 -17.06 -0.73
N PHE A 94 15.35 -16.63 -0.82
CA PHE A 94 14.75 -15.63 0.06
C PHE A 94 13.38 -16.14 0.51
N ASP A 95 13.40 -17.05 1.49
CA ASP A 95 12.24 -17.37 2.31
C ASP A 95 11.63 -16.07 2.84
N THR A 96 10.62 -15.59 2.14
CA THR A 96 9.78 -14.50 2.62
C THR A 96 8.61 -15.21 3.28
N PRO A 97 8.30 -14.98 4.57
CA PRO A 97 7.25 -15.71 5.27
C PRO A 97 5.95 -15.58 4.48
N GLY A 98 5.14 -16.64 4.47
CA GLY A 98 3.95 -16.90 3.65
C GLY A 98 2.86 -15.83 3.70
N TYR A 99 3.22 -14.60 3.37
CA TYR A 99 2.42 -13.40 3.43
C TYR A 99 2.56 -12.60 2.15
N ILE A 100 1.45 -12.05 1.70
CA ILE A 100 1.37 -11.06 0.63
C ILE A 100 1.28 -9.69 1.29
N TYR A 101 2.11 -8.74 0.86
CA TYR A 101 2.09 -7.37 1.41
C TYR A 101 1.42 -6.37 0.47
N ARG A 102 0.48 -5.60 1.02
CA ARG A 102 -0.05 -4.36 0.43
C ARG A 102 0.37 -3.18 1.30
N VAL A 103 1.05 -2.21 0.71
CA VAL A 103 1.64 -1.08 1.45
C VAL A 103 1.26 0.23 0.80
N PHE A 104 0.88 1.21 1.59
CA PHE A 104 0.51 2.55 1.17
C PHE A 104 1.46 3.58 1.77
N ALA A 105 1.91 4.54 0.98
CA ALA A 105 2.53 5.77 1.45
C ALA A 105 1.47 6.88 1.48
N THR A 106 1.40 7.63 2.59
CA THR A 106 0.39 8.68 2.78
C THR A 106 0.92 9.83 3.63
N ASP A 107 0.32 11.01 3.48
CA ASP A 107 0.46 12.16 4.39
C ASP A 107 -0.80 12.42 5.24
N MET A 108 -1.82 11.57 5.10
CA MET A 108 -3.05 11.63 5.89
C MET A 108 -2.82 11.06 7.29
N ASP A 109 -3.50 11.63 8.28
CA ASP A 109 -3.45 11.25 9.70
C ASP A 109 -4.64 10.37 10.14
N ASP A 110 -5.58 10.08 9.24
CA ASP A 110 -6.74 9.24 9.52
C ASP A 110 -6.37 7.78 9.92
N PRO A 111 -7.29 7.04 10.57
CA PRO A 111 -7.08 5.64 10.92
C PRO A 111 -6.84 4.72 9.71
N VAL A 112 -6.08 3.65 9.91
CA VAL A 112 -5.74 2.66 8.86
C VAL A 112 -7.00 2.15 8.15
N GLU A 113 -8.03 1.78 8.90
CA GLU A 113 -9.27 1.24 8.34
C GLU A 113 -9.98 2.24 7.40
N MET A 114 -9.94 3.52 7.76
CA MET A 114 -10.57 4.58 6.97
C MET A 114 -9.78 4.85 5.69
N LEU A 115 -8.46 4.88 5.77
CA LEU A 115 -7.58 5.10 4.63
C LEU A 115 -7.60 3.94 3.64
N VAL A 116 -7.67 2.70 4.14
CA VAL A 116 -7.84 1.50 3.32
C VAL A 116 -9.20 1.53 2.61
N TRP A 117 -10.28 1.80 3.33
CA TRP A 117 -11.61 1.96 2.73
C TRP A 117 -11.64 3.08 1.68
N PHE A 118 -11.03 4.23 1.98
CA PHE A 118 -10.95 5.38 1.08
C PHE A 118 -10.19 5.05 -0.22
N TYR A 119 -9.10 4.29 -0.13
CA TYR A 119 -8.38 3.79 -1.30
C TYR A 119 -9.24 2.81 -2.10
N ASN A 120 -9.88 1.84 -1.43
CA ASN A 120 -10.65 0.77 -2.05
C ASN A 120 -11.89 1.27 -2.82
N GLN A 121 -12.41 2.46 -2.52
CA GLN A 121 -13.44 3.10 -3.37
C GLN A 121 -13.00 3.28 -4.84
N ARG A 122 -11.69 3.29 -5.15
CA ARG A 122 -11.20 3.25 -6.55
C ARG A 122 -11.38 1.86 -7.18
N ALA A 123 -11.20 0.78 -6.43
CA ALA A 123 -11.44 -0.57 -6.93
C ALA A 123 -12.93 -0.80 -7.24
N GLY A 124 -13.84 -0.14 -6.51
CA GLY A 124 -15.27 -0.12 -6.86
C GLY A 124 -15.54 0.47 -8.24
N ALA A 125 -14.83 1.55 -8.63
CA ALA A 125 -14.97 2.13 -9.96
C ALA A 125 -14.38 1.21 -11.07
N GLU A 126 -13.29 0.50 -10.80
CA GLU A 126 -12.70 -0.46 -11.75
C GLU A 126 -13.55 -1.73 -11.90
N ASN A 127 -14.22 -2.19 -10.84
CA ASN A 127 -15.19 -3.30 -10.92
C ASN A 127 -16.45 -2.90 -11.71
N LEU A 128 -16.98 -1.69 -11.52
CA LEU A 128 -18.12 -1.19 -12.29
C LEU A 128 -17.81 -1.09 -13.80
N ILE A 129 -16.58 -0.76 -14.18
CA ILE A 129 -16.15 -0.71 -15.60
C ILE A 129 -16.02 -2.12 -16.19
N LYS A 130 -15.61 -3.13 -15.38
CA LYS A 130 -15.56 -4.52 -15.82
C LYS A 130 -16.95 -5.15 -15.95
N GLU A 131 -17.87 -4.84 -15.04
CA GLU A 131 -19.27 -5.29 -15.11
C GLU A 131 -20.02 -4.66 -16.30
N ALA A 132 -19.75 -3.39 -16.62
CA ALA A 132 -20.37 -2.69 -17.75
C ALA A 132 -19.86 -3.12 -19.14
N ASN A 133 -18.74 -3.86 -19.22
CA ASN A 133 -18.17 -4.37 -20.48
C ASN A 133 -18.45 -5.86 -20.72
N ASN A 134 -19.19 -6.51 -19.82
CA ASN A 134 -19.52 -7.93 -19.90
C ASN A 134 -21.02 -8.18 -20.18
N ASP A 135 -21.70 -7.17 -20.73
CA ASP A 135 -23.09 -7.22 -21.25
C ASP A 135 -23.09 -7.07 -22.79
#